data_AF-A0A8H5LIL8-F1
#
_entry.id   AF-A0A8H5LIL8-F1
#
_cell.length_a   1.000
_cell.length_b   1.000
_cell.length_c   1.000
_cell.angle_alpha   90.00
_cell.angle_beta   90.00
_cell.angle_gamma   90.00
#
_symmetry.space_group_name_H-M   'P 1'
#
loop_
_entity.id
_entity.type
_entity.pdbx_description
1 polymer ?
#
loop_
_entity_poly.entity_id
_entity_poly.type
_entity_poly.pdbx_seq_one_letter_code
_entity_poly.pdbx_strand_id
1 'polypeptide(L)'
;MHQKISAFFSTFDSSSPGRVGHDVLYQNLVSHMELLETDPKAANAKRPMSSFVVEWFYLIYNATNADQIQRTVNLVPQWKAFSQGDKDGLNEAWADALTTRTAAKGVCFPNIPFQIYSDPSKYGIPLSLRSARRLVHDLKKRGVKERKQELVTALSLYEKHDLPHFTQDIVTLSLVLAMLPAIYQTSVKVAQQPTFGQSLWVDPKSIAPEHLRGAAAKDRTSKEMYDKLLLSLKQLIWNLEPEFYTHEAAQSFKAISPQERTWLSESLQVIDNRLRQSDRPEDVRWLTIWRLRAGMVKKTGRRSLISSLNVNPVAHTLNLGPYHCTTVIRCNSS
;
A
#
# COMPACT_ATOMS: atom_id res chain seq x y z
N MET A 1 12.27 16.97 13.17
CA MET A 1 12.88 16.42 11.94
C MET A 1 11.93 16.49 10.74
N HIS A 2 10.70 15.97 10.84
CA HIS A 2 9.68 16.03 9.78
C HIS A 2 9.41 17.44 9.20
N GLN A 3 9.28 18.48 10.02
CA GLN A 3 9.09 19.86 9.52
C GLN A 3 10.30 20.39 8.74
N LYS A 4 11.54 20.05 9.16
CA LYS A 4 12.76 20.44 8.44
C LYS A 4 12.88 19.72 7.10
N ILE A 5 12.54 18.43 7.07
CA ILE A 5 12.51 17.61 5.85
C ILE A 5 11.42 18.10 4.88
N SER A 6 10.22 18.41 5.38
CA SER A 6 9.12 18.94 4.57
C SER A 6 9.42 20.33 4.02
N ALA A 7 9.96 21.23 4.85
CA ALA A 7 10.39 22.57 4.43
C ALA A 7 11.50 22.48 3.36
N PHE A 8 12.44 21.57 3.57
CA PHE A 8 13.52 21.30 2.62
C PHE A 8 13.00 20.80 1.27
N PHE A 9 12.04 19.87 1.25
CA PHE A 9 11.42 19.42 0.00
C PHE A 9 10.57 20.50 -0.69
N SER A 10 9.93 21.39 0.07
CA SER A 10 9.21 22.53 -0.53
C SER A 10 10.12 23.59 -1.13
N THR A 11 11.36 23.74 -0.64
CA THR A 11 12.37 24.63 -1.22
C THR A 11 13.20 23.97 -2.33
N PHE A 12 12.99 22.68 -2.59
CA PHE A 12 13.75 21.92 -3.56
C PHE A 12 13.26 22.22 -4.98
N ASP A 13 13.65 23.39 -5.50
CA ASP A 13 13.39 23.78 -6.87
C ASP A 13 14.26 22.94 -7.81
N SER A 14 13.61 22.24 -8.74
CA SER A 14 14.25 21.33 -9.69
C SER A 14 15.26 22.02 -10.63
N SER A 15 15.31 23.35 -10.63
CA SER A 15 16.04 24.21 -11.57
C SER A 15 17.39 24.75 -11.07
N SER A 16 17.86 24.42 -9.86
CA SER A 16 19.16 24.94 -9.36
C SER A 16 20.39 24.28 -10.04
N PRO A 17 21.32 25.07 -10.61
CA PRO A 17 22.44 24.62 -11.47
C PRO A 17 23.69 24.14 -10.70
N GLY A 18 23.49 23.32 -9.66
CA GLY A 18 24.58 22.80 -8.83
C GLY A 18 24.34 21.39 -8.30
N ARG A 19 23.60 20.55 -9.04
CA ARG A 19 23.30 19.18 -8.59
C ARG A 19 24.58 18.35 -8.57
N VAL A 20 25.11 18.14 -7.36
CA VAL A 20 26.07 17.08 -7.09
C VAL A 20 25.46 15.77 -7.59
N GLY A 21 26.13 15.10 -8.53
CA GLY A 21 25.65 13.86 -9.13
C GLY A 21 25.49 12.74 -8.10
N HIS A 22 24.61 11.78 -8.38
CA HIS A 22 24.39 10.60 -7.53
C HIS A 22 25.72 9.93 -7.14
N ASP A 23 26.60 9.69 -8.12
CA ASP A 23 27.86 9.00 -7.88
C ASP A 23 28.80 9.77 -6.94
N VAL A 24 28.82 11.11 -7.00
CA VAL A 24 29.64 11.93 -6.09
C VAL A 24 29.10 11.85 -4.66
N LEU A 25 27.78 11.96 -4.49
CA LEU A 25 27.14 11.78 -3.18
C LEU A 25 27.38 10.37 -2.63
N TYR A 26 27.33 9.37 -3.50
CA TYR A 26 27.53 7.97 -3.14
C TYR A 26 28.96 7.75 -2.64
N GLN A 27 29.97 8.22 -3.38
CA GLN A 27 31.37 8.10 -2.96
C GLN A 27 31.64 8.85 -1.64
N ASN A 28 31.08 10.05 -1.46
CA ASN A 28 31.19 10.78 -0.20
C ASN A 28 30.63 9.99 1.00
N LEU A 29 29.50 9.29 0.79
CA LEU A 29 28.90 8.45 1.82
C LEU A 29 29.76 7.22 2.10
N VAL A 30 30.23 6.52 1.06
CA VAL A 30 31.12 5.35 1.21
C VAL A 30 32.38 5.71 1.99
N SER A 31 33.10 6.77 1.59
CA SER A 31 34.32 7.19 2.29
C SER A 31 34.06 7.60 3.74
N HIS A 32 32.87 8.11 4.05
CA HIS A 32 32.51 8.39 5.43
C HIS A 32 32.21 7.12 6.23
N MET A 33 31.56 6.12 5.63
CA MET A 33 31.29 4.84 6.27
C MET A 33 32.58 4.06 6.54
N GLU A 34 33.55 4.10 5.63
CA GLU A 34 34.89 3.53 5.84
C GLU A 34 35.63 4.24 6.99
N LEU A 35 35.47 5.57 7.10
CA LEU A 35 36.05 6.33 8.21
C LEU A 35 35.36 6.00 9.54
N LEU A 36 34.04 5.77 9.55
CA LEU A 36 33.30 5.32 10.73
C LEU A 36 33.74 3.93 11.20
N GLU A 37 34.10 3.04 10.28
CA GLU A 37 34.60 1.70 10.61
C GLU A 37 36.00 1.75 11.24
N THR A 38 36.86 2.65 10.76
CA THR A 38 38.27 2.75 11.18
C THR A 38 38.48 3.66 12.39
N ASP A 39 37.84 4.83 12.42
CA ASP A 39 37.91 5.80 13.53
C ASP A 39 36.57 6.54 13.72
N PRO A 40 35.65 5.96 14.53
CA PRO A 40 34.34 6.56 14.80
C PRO A 40 34.42 7.97 15.41
N LYS A 41 35.48 8.29 16.16
CA LYS A 41 35.62 9.60 16.81
C LYS A 41 36.02 10.65 15.78
N ALA A 42 37.02 10.36 14.94
CA ALA A 42 37.43 11.27 13.86
C ALA A 42 36.31 11.45 12.83
N ALA A 43 35.58 10.39 12.49
CA ALA A 43 34.42 10.46 11.60
C ALA A 43 33.36 11.46 12.11
N ASN A 44 32.94 11.29 13.38
CA ASN A 44 31.93 12.16 13.99
C ASN A 44 32.41 13.60 14.20
N ALA A 45 33.71 13.80 14.48
CA ALA A 45 34.30 15.13 14.60
C ALA A 45 34.33 15.86 13.25
N LYS A 46 34.64 15.14 12.16
CA LYS A 46 34.64 15.70 10.80
C LYS A 46 33.23 16.05 10.36
N ARG A 47 32.26 15.16 10.62
CA ARG A 47 30.89 15.35 10.18
C ARG A 47 29.91 14.51 11.04
N PRO A 48 28.95 15.13 11.75
CA PRO A 48 28.01 14.39 12.60
C PRO A 48 27.06 13.53 11.77
N MET A 49 26.72 12.33 12.26
CA MET A 49 25.82 11.36 11.60
C MET A 49 24.49 11.97 11.14
N SER A 50 23.90 12.84 11.96
CA SER A 50 22.61 13.50 11.67
C SER A 50 22.62 14.31 10.38
N SER A 51 23.80 14.75 9.92
CA SER A 51 23.92 15.47 8.66
C SER A 51 23.72 14.57 7.43
N PHE A 52 24.00 13.25 7.53
CA PHE A 52 23.93 12.30 6.42
C PHE A 52 22.52 11.86 6.05
N VAL A 53 21.55 12.05 6.95
CA VAL A 53 20.13 11.74 6.65
C VAL A 53 19.70 12.45 5.37
N VAL A 54 20.15 13.69 5.16
CA VAL A 54 19.82 14.47 3.96
C VAL A 54 20.47 13.86 2.70
N GLU A 55 21.74 13.45 2.76
CA GLU A 55 22.43 12.74 1.67
C GLU A 55 21.70 11.45 1.27
N TRP A 56 21.21 10.70 2.25
CA TRP A 56 20.44 9.48 2.00
C TRP A 56 19.18 9.75 1.19
N PHE A 57 18.45 10.83 1.48
CA PHE A 57 17.33 11.26 0.63
C PHE A 57 17.83 11.66 -0.75
N TYR A 58 18.89 12.48 -0.84
CA TYR A 58 19.43 12.90 -2.13
C TYR A 58 19.86 11.75 -3.03
N LEU A 59 20.46 10.70 -2.47
CA LEU A 59 20.82 9.49 -3.22
C LEU A 59 19.59 8.83 -3.83
N ILE A 60 18.47 8.79 -3.12
CA ILE A 60 17.23 8.27 -3.68
C ILE A 60 16.67 9.21 -4.76
N TYR A 61 16.59 10.52 -4.49
CA TYR A 61 16.02 11.47 -5.46
C TYR A 61 16.83 11.61 -6.74
N ASN A 62 18.17 11.58 -6.65
CA ASN A 62 19.07 11.77 -7.78
C ASN A 62 19.37 10.47 -8.55
N ALA A 63 19.00 9.31 -8.01
CA ALA A 63 19.20 8.05 -8.73
C ALA A 63 18.32 7.98 -9.99
N THR A 64 18.94 7.82 -11.16
CA THR A 64 18.28 7.80 -12.48
C THR A 64 18.01 6.38 -13.00
N ASN A 65 18.64 5.36 -12.42
CA ASN A 65 18.55 3.97 -12.85
C ASN A 65 18.54 2.97 -11.67
N ALA A 66 18.35 1.68 -12.00
CA ALA A 66 18.19 0.60 -11.02
C ALA A 66 19.43 0.42 -10.18
N ASP A 67 20.60 0.44 -10.85
CA ASP A 67 21.89 0.18 -10.25
C ASP A 67 22.25 1.26 -9.22
N GLN A 68 21.89 2.51 -9.49
CA GLN A 68 22.08 3.61 -8.54
C GLN A 68 21.23 3.44 -7.28
N ILE A 69 19.94 3.08 -7.41
CA ILE A 69 19.11 2.77 -6.24
C ILE A 69 19.65 1.54 -5.51
N GLN A 70 20.00 0.48 -6.24
CA GLN A 70 20.49 -0.76 -5.65
C GLN A 70 21.81 -0.56 -4.89
N ARG A 71 22.74 0.23 -5.46
CA ARG A 71 23.98 0.62 -4.77
C ARG A 71 23.69 1.34 -3.46
N THR A 72 22.80 2.35 -3.48
CA THR A 72 22.37 3.03 -2.25
C THR A 72 21.79 2.05 -1.23
N VAL A 73 20.90 1.14 -1.66
CA VAL A 73 20.27 0.13 -0.79
C VAL A 73 21.28 -0.84 -0.20
N ASN A 74 22.34 -1.19 -0.94
CA ASN A 74 23.39 -2.08 -0.46
C ASN A 74 24.23 -1.47 0.66
N LEU A 75 24.24 -0.14 0.81
CA LEU A 75 24.90 0.55 1.92
C LEU A 75 24.06 0.57 3.21
N VAL A 76 22.74 0.38 3.11
CA VAL A 76 21.83 0.47 4.27
C VAL A 76 22.22 -0.48 5.42
N PRO A 77 22.56 -1.77 5.20
CA PRO A 77 22.91 -2.66 6.30
C PRO A 77 24.16 -2.21 7.07
N GLN A 78 25.14 -1.64 6.36
CA GLN A 78 26.33 -1.06 6.98
C GLN A 78 25.94 0.18 7.80
N TRP A 79 25.07 1.05 7.28
CA TRP A 79 24.57 2.21 8.02
C TRP A 79 23.83 1.81 9.29
N LYS A 80 23.00 0.77 9.21
CA LYS A 80 22.29 0.21 10.35
C LYS A 80 23.24 -0.20 11.47
N ALA A 81 24.40 -0.77 11.14
CA ALA A 81 25.41 -1.18 12.12
C ALA A 81 26.00 0.01 12.89
N PHE A 82 26.04 1.19 12.26
CA PHE A 82 26.56 2.42 12.86
C PHE A 82 25.49 3.25 13.59
N SER A 83 24.23 3.22 13.13
CA SER A 83 23.14 3.97 13.77
C SER A 83 22.78 3.36 15.13
N GLN A 84 22.93 4.13 16.21
CA GLN A 84 22.59 3.70 17.57
C GLN A 84 21.07 3.74 17.83
N GLY A 85 20.33 2.86 17.14
CA GLY A 85 18.88 2.72 17.29
C GLY A 85 18.06 3.77 16.53
N ASP A 86 16.78 3.90 16.90
CA ASP A 86 15.73 4.59 16.12
C ASP A 86 15.96 6.08 15.87
N LYS A 87 16.84 6.74 16.65
CA LYS A 87 17.01 8.20 16.58
C LYS A 87 17.86 8.67 15.40
N ASP A 88 18.81 7.84 14.97
CA ASP A 88 19.79 8.17 13.92
C ASP A 88 19.68 7.27 12.68
N GLY A 89 18.72 6.33 12.69
CA GLY A 89 18.46 5.41 11.59
C GLY A 89 17.66 6.03 10.43
N LEU A 90 17.63 5.30 9.31
CA LEU A 90 16.71 5.60 8.22
C LEU A 90 15.27 5.34 8.67
N ASN A 91 14.45 6.39 8.68
CA ASN A 91 13.10 6.35 9.20
C ASN A 91 12.04 6.09 8.11
N GLU A 92 10.77 6.06 8.51
CA GLU A 92 9.62 5.88 7.61
C GLU A 92 9.59 6.88 6.45
N ALA A 93 10.05 8.13 6.66
CA ALA A 93 10.07 9.13 5.59
C ALA A 93 11.06 8.75 4.49
N TRP A 94 12.20 8.16 4.84
CA TRP A 94 13.16 7.64 3.86
C TRP A 94 12.59 6.43 3.12
N ALA A 95 11.94 5.52 3.84
CA ALA A 95 11.21 4.38 3.28
C ALA A 95 10.17 4.83 2.24
N ASP A 96 9.38 5.86 2.58
CA ASP A 96 8.40 6.49 1.68
C ASP A 96 9.04 7.11 0.44
N ALA A 97 10.18 7.80 0.60
CA ALA A 97 10.91 8.37 -0.53
C ALA A 97 11.43 7.27 -1.47
N LEU A 98 11.99 6.20 -0.93
CA LEU A 98 12.44 5.04 -1.70
C LEU A 98 11.28 4.38 -2.45
N THR A 99 10.19 4.04 -1.77
CA THR A 99 9.01 3.42 -2.38
C THR A 99 8.42 4.31 -3.47
N THR A 100 8.37 5.64 -3.23
CA THR A 100 7.88 6.60 -4.21
C THR A 100 8.79 6.67 -5.43
N ARG A 101 10.10 6.69 -5.24
CA ARG A 101 11.08 6.78 -6.33
C ARG A 101 11.10 5.52 -7.19
N THR A 102 11.15 4.36 -6.56
CA THR A 102 11.14 3.05 -7.25
C THR A 102 9.84 2.80 -8.01
N ALA A 103 8.78 3.54 -7.69
CA ALA A 103 7.50 3.52 -8.38
C ALA A 103 7.34 4.62 -9.45
N ALA A 104 8.32 5.52 -9.62
CA ALA A 104 8.24 6.59 -10.58
C ALA A 104 8.34 6.06 -12.03
N LYS A 105 7.63 6.71 -12.96
CA LYS A 105 7.71 6.37 -14.39
C LYS A 105 9.17 6.53 -14.87
N GLY A 106 9.67 5.53 -15.60
CA GLY A 106 11.05 5.51 -16.12
C GLY A 106 12.12 4.95 -15.17
N VAL A 107 11.78 4.73 -13.90
CA VAL A 107 12.70 4.27 -12.83
C VAL A 107 12.08 3.05 -12.11
N CYS A 108 11.18 2.32 -12.79
CA CYS A 108 10.35 1.30 -12.16
C CYS A 108 11.21 0.10 -11.71
N PHE A 109 11.55 0.04 -10.42
CA PHE A 109 12.35 -1.02 -9.82
C PHE A 109 11.53 -1.73 -8.75
N PRO A 110 10.57 -2.54 -9.19
CA PRO A 110 9.51 -3.10 -8.36
C PRO A 110 10.00 -3.91 -7.16
N ASN A 111 11.13 -4.57 -7.34
CA ASN A 111 11.63 -5.61 -6.44
C ASN A 111 12.48 -5.05 -5.30
N ILE A 112 13.04 -3.85 -5.46
CA ILE A 112 13.93 -3.25 -4.47
C ILE A 112 13.20 -3.00 -3.14
N PRO A 113 12.00 -2.37 -3.12
CA PRO A 113 11.25 -2.23 -1.88
C PRO A 113 10.89 -3.58 -1.25
N PHE A 114 10.49 -4.58 -2.05
CA PHE A 114 10.19 -5.91 -1.53
C PHE A 114 11.40 -6.56 -0.87
N GLN A 115 12.59 -6.47 -1.48
CA GLN A 115 13.83 -6.98 -0.91
C GLN A 115 14.10 -6.36 0.47
N ILE A 116 13.96 -5.04 0.58
CA ILE A 116 14.25 -4.31 1.82
C ILE A 116 13.26 -4.66 2.91
N TYR A 117 11.96 -4.54 2.62
CA TYR A 117 10.93 -4.75 3.64
C TYR A 117 10.77 -6.22 4.01
N SER A 118 11.20 -7.15 3.14
CA SER A 118 11.21 -8.57 3.47
C SER A 118 12.33 -8.96 4.44
N ASP A 119 13.28 -8.10 4.76
CA ASP A 119 14.38 -8.40 5.69
C ASP A 119 14.67 -7.24 6.67
N PRO A 120 13.78 -6.99 7.64
CA PRO A 120 13.96 -5.92 8.64
C PRO A 120 15.18 -6.17 9.53
N SER A 121 15.58 -7.43 9.73
CA SER A 121 16.83 -7.79 10.42
C SER A 121 18.06 -7.23 9.72
N LYS A 122 18.12 -7.30 8.39
CA LYS A 122 19.24 -6.76 7.61
C LYS A 122 19.16 -5.25 7.43
N TYR A 123 18.00 -4.74 7.03
CA TYR A 123 17.88 -3.34 6.61
C TYR A 123 17.45 -2.38 7.72
N GLY A 124 16.67 -2.84 8.70
CA GLY A 124 16.21 -2.01 9.82
C GLY A 124 15.33 -0.82 9.43
N ILE A 125 14.76 -0.85 8.23
CA ILE A 125 13.89 0.23 7.74
C ILE A 125 12.44 -0.13 8.04
N PRO A 126 11.70 0.70 8.80
CA PRO A 126 10.29 0.46 9.06
C PRO A 126 9.46 0.69 7.78
N LEU A 127 8.50 -0.19 7.52
CA LEU A 127 7.50 0.00 6.48
C LEU A 127 6.35 0.84 7.02
N SER A 128 6.13 2.03 6.46
CA SER A 128 4.94 2.82 6.77
C SER A 128 3.69 2.21 6.11
N LEU A 129 2.51 2.47 6.68
CA LEU A 129 1.23 2.08 6.06
C LEU A 129 1.05 2.69 4.67
N ARG A 130 1.55 3.91 4.46
CA ARG A 130 1.49 4.61 3.16
C ARG A 130 2.35 3.91 2.12
N SER A 131 3.58 3.52 2.48
CA SER A 131 4.45 2.73 1.62
C SER A 131 3.84 1.37 1.31
N ALA A 132 3.25 0.69 2.30
CA ALA A 132 2.58 -0.60 2.09
C ALA A 132 1.43 -0.50 1.07
N ARG A 133 0.53 0.49 1.23
CA ARG A 133 -0.54 0.79 0.27
C ARG A 133 0.01 1.08 -1.13
N ARG A 134 1.11 1.84 -1.22
CA ARG A 134 1.78 2.15 -2.48
C ARG A 134 2.30 0.90 -3.17
N LEU A 135 2.95 -0.01 -2.45
CA LEU A 135 3.41 -1.30 -3.01
C LEU A 135 2.25 -2.07 -3.64
N VAL A 136 1.15 -2.23 -2.91
CA VAL A 136 -0.05 -2.95 -3.40
C VAL A 136 -0.65 -2.25 -4.63
N HIS A 137 -0.71 -0.92 -4.62
CA HIS A 137 -1.16 -0.14 -5.78
C HIS A 137 -0.23 -0.29 -7.00
N ASP A 138 1.08 -0.31 -6.80
CA ASP A 138 2.01 -0.45 -7.93
C ASP A 138 1.97 -1.85 -8.52
N LEU A 139 1.68 -2.88 -7.72
CA LEU A 139 1.36 -4.23 -8.20
C LEU A 139 0.12 -4.24 -9.09
N LYS A 140 -0.92 -3.46 -8.75
CA LYS A 140 -2.14 -3.32 -9.59
C LYS A 140 -1.80 -2.79 -10.98
N LYS A 141 -0.81 -1.90 -11.08
CA LYS A 141 -0.37 -1.29 -12.35
C LYS A 141 0.50 -2.22 -13.20
N ARG A 142 1.24 -3.15 -12.59
CA ARG A 142 2.11 -4.11 -13.29
C ARG A 142 1.26 -5.18 -14.00
N GLY A 143 1.77 -5.84 -15.02
CA GLY A 143 1.04 -6.89 -15.77
C GLY A 143 0.63 -8.08 -14.89
N VAL A 144 -0.26 -8.98 -15.36
CA VAL A 144 -0.93 -9.99 -14.51
C VAL A 144 -0.01 -11.12 -14.01
N LYS A 145 1.01 -11.51 -14.77
CA LYS A 145 1.81 -12.73 -14.53
C LYS A 145 2.60 -12.70 -13.22
N GLU A 146 3.13 -11.55 -12.83
CA GLU A 146 4.01 -11.38 -11.66
C GLU A 146 3.23 -11.02 -10.37
N ARG A 147 1.92 -10.74 -10.48
CA ARG A 147 1.17 -10.15 -9.36
C ARG A 147 0.89 -11.10 -8.21
N LYS A 148 0.75 -12.42 -8.45
CA LYS A 148 0.22 -13.30 -7.40
C LYS A 148 1.18 -13.41 -6.22
N GLN A 149 2.42 -13.83 -6.49
CA GLN A 149 3.41 -14.01 -5.43
C GLN A 149 3.78 -12.67 -4.79
N GLU A 150 3.98 -11.63 -5.61
CA GLU A 150 4.30 -10.29 -5.10
C GLU A 150 3.17 -9.70 -4.26
N LEU A 151 1.90 -9.96 -4.59
CA LEU A 151 0.77 -9.52 -3.78
C LEU A 151 0.76 -10.24 -2.43
N VAL A 152 1.03 -11.55 -2.40
CA VAL A 152 1.14 -12.28 -1.12
C VAL A 152 2.25 -11.70 -0.27
N THR A 153 3.43 -11.50 -0.87
CA THR A 153 4.56 -10.88 -0.19
C THR A 153 4.15 -9.51 0.34
N ALA A 154 3.55 -8.64 -0.48
CA ALA A 154 3.09 -7.31 -0.08
C ALA A 154 2.12 -7.35 1.11
N LEU A 155 1.17 -8.28 1.11
CA LEU A 155 0.20 -8.41 2.20
C LEU A 155 0.85 -8.97 3.47
N SER A 156 1.78 -9.91 3.36
CA SER A 156 2.52 -10.45 4.52
C SER A 156 3.40 -9.40 5.21
N LEU A 157 3.80 -8.34 4.49
CA LEU A 157 4.56 -7.24 5.07
C LEU A 157 3.75 -6.44 6.09
N TYR A 158 2.41 -6.49 6.06
CA TYR A 158 1.59 -5.78 7.05
C TYR A 158 1.82 -6.34 8.44
N GLU A 159 1.70 -7.66 8.60
CA GLU A 159 1.94 -8.33 9.88
C GLU A 159 3.41 -8.22 10.30
N LYS A 160 4.33 -8.34 9.34
CA LYS A 160 5.77 -8.28 9.62
C LYS A 160 6.26 -6.93 10.16
N HIS A 161 5.56 -5.85 9.83
CA HIS A 161 5.91 -4.48 10.22
C HIS A 161 4.88 -3.87 11.18
N ASP A 162 4.13 -4.72 11.91
CA ASP A 162 3.14 -4.29 12.91
C ASP A 162 2.11 -3.28 12.37
N LEU A 163 1.78 -3.37 11.09
CA LEU A 163 0.75 -2.56 10.44
C LEU A 163 -0.65 -3.17 10.68
N PRO A 164 -1.73 -2.36 10.64
CA PRO A 164 -3.09 -2.89 10.70
C PRO A 164 -3.31 -3.94 9.63
N HIS A 165 -3.90 -5.09 9.96
CA HIS A 165 -4.12 -6.16 8.97
C HIS A 165 -4.80 -5.61 7.71
N PHE A 166 -4.40 -6.07 6.52
CA PHE A 166 -4.82 -5.42 5.26
C PHE A 166 -6.34 -5.34 5.05
N THR A 167 -7.12 -6.23 5.69
CA THR A 167 -8.60 -6.21 5.67
C THR A 167 -9.21 -5.12 6.54
N GLN A 168 -8.44 -4.52 7.44
CA GLN A 168 -8.80 -3.37 8.26
C GLN A 168 -8.42 -2.04 7.58
N ASP A 169 -7.65 -2.09 6.49
CA ASP A 169 -7.25 -0.91 5.72
C ASP A 169 -8.06 -0.79 4.42
N ILE A 170 -8.94 0.21 4.34
CA ILE A 170 -9.90 0.33 3.23
C ILE A 170 -9.22 0.52 1.87
N VAL A 171 -8.11 1.26 1.85
CA VAL A 171 -7.35 1.52 0.62
C VAL A 171 -6.77 0.20 0.11
N THR A 172 -6.05 -0.52 0.96
CA THR A 172 -5.44 -1.81 0.61
C THR A 172 -6.48 -2.86 0.24
N LEU A 173 -7.52 -3.03 1.06
CA LEU A 173 -8.58 -4.00 0.80
C LEU A 173 -9.28 -3.72 -0.54
N SER A 174 -9.58 -2.45 -0.85
CA SER A 174 -10.18 -2.08 -2.14
C SER A 174 -9.24 -2.37 -3.32
N LEU A 175 -7.93 -2.13 -3.17
CA LEU A 175 -6.93 -2.44 -4.19
C LEU A 175 -6.86 -3.95 -4.44
N VAL A 176 -6.80 -4.75 -3.37
CA VAL A 176 -6.79 -6.22 -3.43
C VAL A 176 -8.04 -6.71 -4.16
N LEU A 177 -9.24 -6.33 -3.71
CA LEU A 177 -10.50 -6.69 -4.37
C LEU A 177 -10.54 -6.29 -5.84
N ALA A 178 -10.04 -5.10 -6.19
CA ALA A 178 -9.91 -4.65 -7.57
C ALA A 178 -8.94 -5.52 -8.39
N MET A 179 -7.95 -6.17 -7.79
CA MET A 179 -6.99 -7.04 -8.48
C MET A 179 -7.41 -8.50 -8.60
N LEU A 180 -8.14 -9.07 -7.61
CA LEU A 180 -8.35 -10.52 -7.49
C LEU A 180 -8.83 -11.21 -8.78
N PRO A 181 -9.87 -10.71 -9.50
CA PRO A 181 -10.34 -11.39 -10.71
C PRO A 181 -9.27 -11.51 -11.79
N ALA A 182 -8.41 -10.49 -11.95
CA ALA A 182 -7.32 -10.57 -12.92
C ALA A 182 -6.30 -11.64 -12.54
N ILE A 183 -5.99 -11.76 -11.24
CA ILE A 183 -5.05 -12.76 -10.69
C ILE A 183 -5.59 -14.18 -10.87
N TYR A 184 -6.90 -14.38 -10.69
CA TYR A 184 -7.51 -15.71 -10.83
C TYR A 184 -7.77 -16.11 -12.28
N GLN A 185 -8.18 -15.18 -13.15
CA GLN A 185 -8.43 -15.46 -14.58
C GLN A 185 -7.16 -15.86 -15.36
N THR A 186 -5.97 -15.41 -14.94
CA THR A 186 -4.71 -15.82 -15.59
C THR A 186 -4.39 -17.29 -15.35
N SER A 187 -4.76 -17.84 -14.19
CA SER A 187 -4.47 -19.22 -13.84
C SER A 187 -5.22 -20.24 -14.71
N VAL A 188 -6.35 -19.84 -15.31
CA VAL A 188 -7.17 -20.69 -16.18
C VAL A 188 -6.58 -20.79 -17.59
N LYS A 189 -5.94 -19.72 -18.09
CA LYS A 189 -5.36 -19.69 -19.45
C LYS A 189 -4.01 -20.41 -19.54
N VAL A 190 -3.24 -20.49 -18.44
CA VAL A 190 -1.92 -21.15 -18.42
C VAL A 190 -2.02 -22.67 -18.20
N ALA A 191 -3.15 -23.15 -17.64
CA ALA A 191 -3.37 -24.58 -17.39
C ALA A 191 -3.56 -25.44 -18.67
N GLN A 192 -3.44 -24.86 -19.87
CA GLN A 192 -3.32 -25.60 -21.14
C GLN A 192 -1.85 -25.89 -21.52
N GLN A 193 -0.88 -25.56 -20.69
CA GLN A 193 0.50 -26.03 -20.84
C GLN A 193 0.96 -26.81 -19.59
N PRO A 194 1.58 -27.99 -19.76
CA PRO A 194 2.02 -28.81 -18.64
C PRO A 194 3.33 -28.24 -18.08
N THR A 195 3.27 -27.61 -16.91
CA THR A 195 4.46 -27.34 -16.11
C THR A 195 4.27 -27.72 -14.65
N PHE A 196 5.31 -28.39 -14.15
CA PHE A 196 5.48 -29.05 -12.87
C PHE A 196 5.91 -28.02 -11.81
N GLY A 197 5.32 -28.04 -10.60
CA GLY A 197 5.79 -27.28 -9.44
C GLY A 197 4.70 -26.77 -8.48
N GLN A 198 4.59 -27.39 -7.31
CA GLN A 198 3.66 -27.12 -6.18
C GLN A 198 3.90 -25.74 -5.53
N SER A 199 2.88 -24.88 -5.37
CA SER A 199 1.95 -24.69 -4.23
C SER A 199 2.59 -24.25 -2.90
N LEU A 200 2.56 -22.95 -2.63
CA LEU A 200 2.93 -22.28 -1.36
C LEU A 200 1.70 -21.71 -0.62
N TRP A 201 0.51 -22.25 -0.89
CA TRP A 201 -0.69 -21.91 -0.14
C TRP A 201 -1.02 -23.10 0.75
N VAL A 202 -0.99 -22.88 2.06
CA VAL A 202 -1.37 -23.86 3.08
C VAL A 202 -2.74 -24.44 2.72
N ASP A 203 -2.78 -25.78 2.66
CA ASP A 203 -3.88 -26.59 2.16
C ASP A 203 -5.07 -26.57 3.14
N PRO A 204 -6.29 -26.15 2.76
CA PRO A 204 -7.46 -26.23 3.64
C PRO A 204 -8.13 -27.62 3.65
N LYS A 205 -7.46 -28.69 3.18
CA LYS A 205 -8.07 -30.03 3.05
C LYS A 205 -7.17 -31.17 3.53
N SER A 206 -6.96 -31.24 4.84
CA SER A 206 -7.08 -32.55 5.50
C SER A 206 -8.56 -32.93 5.47
N ILE A 207 -8.92 -33.94 4.65
CA ILE A 207 -10.25 -34.56 4.42
C ILE A 207 -11.09 -33.91 3.30
N ALA A 208 -10.90 -34.34 2.04
CA ALA A 208 -11.97 -34.67 1.07
C ALA A 208 -11.40 -35.18 -0.29
N PRO A 209 -12.10 -36.09 -1.00
CA PRO A 209 -11.51 -37.02 -1.98
C PRO A 209 -11.28 -36.49 -3.40
N GLU A 210 -10.45 -37.24 -4.13
CA GLU A 210 -9.63 -36.86 -5.29
C GLU A 210 -10.32 -36.76 -6.67
N HIS A 211 -11.64 -36.88 -6.77
CA HIS A 211 -12.34 -37.11 -8.05
C HIS A 211 -13.10 -35.90 -8.65
N LEU A 212 -12.90 -34.67 -8.14
CA LEU A 212 -13.45 -33.42 -8.73
C LEU A 212 -12.35 -32.43 -9.15
N ARG A 213 -11.21 -32.93 -9.64
CA ARG A 213 -10.07 -32.14 -10.15
C ARG A 213 -10.36 -31.62 -11.57
N GLY A 214 -11.11 -30.52 -11.65
CA GLY A 214 -11.30 -29.74 -12.88
C GLY A 214 -11.52 -28.27 -12.55
N ALA A 215 -11.19 -27.35 -13.46
CA ALA A 215 -11.13 -25.89 -13.29
C ALA A 215 -12.25 -25.24 -12.42
N ALA A 216 -13.44 -25.83 -12.36
CA ALA A 216 -14.54 -25.45 -11.47
C ALA A 216 -14.17 -25.36 -9.97
N ALA A 217 -13.26 -26.21 -9.47
CA ALA A 217 -12.82 -26.14 -8.08
C ALA A 217 -11.97 -24.89 -7.78
N LYS A 218 -11.16 -24.43 -8.74
CA LYS A 218 -10.36 -23.20 -8.60
C LYS A 218 -11.26 -21.95 -8.68
N ASP A 219 -12.24 -21.96 -9.58
CA ASP A 219 -13.19 -20.85 -9.70
C ASP A 219 -14.02 -20.68 -8.43
N ARG A 220 -14.45 -21.79 -7.81
CA ARG A 220 -15.17 -21.75 -6.53
C ARG A 220 -14.36 -21.09 -5.41
N THR A 221 -13.08 -21.44 -5.26
CA THR A 221 -12.21 -20.82 -4.23
C THR A 221 -11.98 -19.33 -4.44
N SER A 222 -11.86 -18.88 -5.70
CA SER A 222 -11.62 -17.47 -6.01
C SER A 222 -12.85 -16.61 -5.74
N LYS A 223 -14.04 -17.12 -6.10
CA LYS A 223 -15.32 -16.47 -5.82
C LYS A 223 -15.59 -16.39 -4.32
N GLU A 224 -15.42 -17.49 -3.59
CA GLU A 224 -15.59 -17.52 -2.13
C GLU A 224 -14.64 -16.54 -1.41
N MET A 225 -13.37 -16.45 -1.86
CA MET A 225 -12.43 -15.46 -1.32
C MET A 225 -12.87 -14.03 -1.62
N TYR A 226 -13.30 -13.76 -2.87
CA TYR A 226 -13.81 -12.44 -3.26
C TYR A 226 -15.02 -12.03 -2.41
N ASP A 227 -15.98 -12.94 -2.19
CA ASP A 227 -17.17 -12.69 -1.39
C ASP A 227 -16.85 -12.41 0.08
N LYS A 228 -15.91 -13.17 0.67
CA LYS A 228 -15.41 -12.91 2.04
C LYS A 228 -14.77 -11.53 2.17
N LEU A 229 -13.89 -11.17 1.23
CA LEU A 229 -13.22 -9.87 1.26
C LEU A 229 -14.18 -8.72 0.96
N LEU A 230 -15.17 -8.93 0.10
CA LEU A 230 -16.24 -7.96 -0.16
C LEU A 230 -17.08 -7.74 1.10
N LEU A 231 -17.37 -8.79 1.88
CA LEU A 231 -18.04 -8.66 3.17
C LEU A 231 -17.19 -7.85 4.16
N SER A 232 -15.88 -8.11 4.24
CA SER A 232 -14.97 -7.30 5.06
C SER A 232 -14.96 -5.83 4.62
N LEU A 233 -15.00 -5.56 3.31
CA LEU A 233 -15.07 -4.19 2.78
C LEU A 233 -16.38 -3.52 3.20
N LYS A 234 -17.51 -4.25 3.15
CA LYS A 234 -18.81 -3.74 3.62
C LYS A 234 -18.78 -3.37 5.09
N GLN A 235 -18.25 -4.25 5.93
CA GLN A 235 -18.13 -4.00 7.38
C GLN A 235 -17.25 -2.78 7.66
N LEU A 236 -16.13 -2.67 6.96
CA LEU A 236 -15.21 -1.55 7.12
C LEU A 236 -15.84 -0.23 6.69
N ILE A 237 -16.48 -0.21 5.51
CA ILE A 237 -17.19 0.96 4.99
C ILE A 237 -18.38 1.36 5.87
N TRP A 238 -19.08 0.38 6.46
CA TRP A 238 -20.21 0.64 7.37
C TRP A 238 -19.77 1.39 8.64
N ASN A 239 -18.59 1.05 9.15
CA ASN A 239 -18.02 1.66 10.36
C ASN A 239 -17.31 2.99 10.07
N LEU A 240 -17.15 3.38 8.80
CA LEU A 240 -16.44 4.59 8.40
C LEU A 240 -17.45 5.66 7.96
N GLU A 241 -17.40 6.82 8.61
CA GLU A 241 -18.17 7.96 8.13
C GLU A 241 -17.62 8.41 6.76
N PRO A 242 -18.46 8.44 5.71
CA PRO A 242 -18.02 8.78 4.35
C PRO A 242 -17.46 10.21 4.27
N GLU A 243 -17.85 11.08 5.20
CA GLU A 243 -17.47 12.48 5.27
C GLU A 243 -15.96 12.68 5.53
N PHE A 244 -15.31 11.76 6.26
CA PHE A 244 -13.85 11.76 6.44
C PHE A 244 -13.07 11.57 5.14
N TYR A 245 -13.74 11.11 4.08
CA TYR A 245 -13.16 10.87 2.76
C TYR A 245 -13.54 11.96 1.76
N THR A 246 -14.11 13.07 2.20
CA THR A 246 -14.39 14.26 1.38
C THR A 246 -13.10 15.07 1.14
N HIS A 247 -13.15 16.03 0.20
CA HIS A 247 -11.99 16.88 -0.10
C HIS A 247 -11.68 17.85 1.04
N GLU A 248 -12.69 18.21 1.82
CA GLU A 248 -12.61 19.21 2.89
C GLU A 248 -12.11 18.59 4.20
N ALA A 249 -12.57 17.39 4.56
CA ALA A 249 -12.12 16.69 5.78
C ALA A 249 -10.67 16.19 5.72
N ALA A 250 -10.10 16.01 4.52
CA ALA A 250 -8.73 15.53 4.33
C ALA A 250 -7.64 16.49 4.86
N GLN A 251 -8.00 17.73 5.22
CA GLN A 251 -7.07 18.73 5.71
C GLN A 251 -6.82 18.67 7.23
N SER A 252 -7.63 17.96 8.02
CA SER A 252 -7.63 18.11 9.49
C SER A 252 -7.09 16.93 10.31
N PHE A 253 -6.86 15.74 9.74
CA PHE A 253 -6.40 14.56 10.49
C PHE A 253 -5.35 13.73 9.75
N LYS A 254 -4.90 12.62 10.37
CA LYS A 254 -4.11 11.47 9.85
C LYS A 254 -4.69 10.89 8.54
N ALA A 255 -4.85 11.75 7.55
CA ALA A 255 -5.73 11.58 6.42
C ALA A 255 -5.02 10.78 5.34
N ILE A 256 -5.80 9.92 4.70
CA ILE A 256 -5.48 9.34 3.41
C ILE A 256 -5.02 10.47 2.49
N SER A 257 -3.81 10.36 1.98
CA SER A 257 -3.25 11.35 1.07
C SER A 257 -4.16 11.53 -0.16
N PRO A 258 -4.13 12.69 -0.83
CA PRO A 258 -4.92 12.90 -2.06
C PRO A 258 -4.71 11.78 -3.09
N GLN A 259 -3.48 11.28 -3.16
CA GLN A 259 -3.11 10.16 -4.02
C GLN A 259 -3.79 8.85 -3.61
N GLU A 260 -3.76 8.48 -2.33
CA GLU A 260 -4.44 7.27 -1.83
C GLU A 260 -5.97 7.38 -2.00
N ARG A 261 -6.53 8.58 -1.90
CA ARG A 261 -7.95 8.81 -2.19
C ARG A 261 -8.29 8.54 -3.66
N THR A 262 -7.41 8.96 -4.58
CA THR A 262 -7.53 8.60 -6.00
C THR A 262 -7.49 7.08 -6.17
N TRP A 263 -6.55 6.39 -5.53
CA TRP A 263 -6.45 4.92 -5.60
C TRP A 263 -7.70 4.22 -5.08
N LEU A 264 -8.23 4.69 -3.95
CA LEU A 264 -9.46 4.17 -3.36
C LEU A 264 -10.63 4.38 -4.32
N SER A 265 -10.82 5.60 -4.83
CA SER A 265 -11.90 5.93 -5.78
C SER A 265 -11.86 5.05 -7.03
N GLU A 266 -10.68 4.92 -7.65
CA GLU A 266 -10.47 4.07 -8.83
C GLU A 266 -10.74 2.59 -8.53
N SER A 267 -10.31 2.10 -7.37
CA SER A 267 -10.48 0.69 -7.00
C SER A 267 -11.93 0.36 -6.68
N LEU A 268 -12.63 1.25 -5.97
CA LEU A 268 -14.07 1.12 -5.74
C LEU A 268 -14.87 1.24 -7.04
N GLN A 269 -14.41 2.03 -8.02
CA GLN A 269 -15.04 2.06 -9.35
C GLN A 269 -14.92 0.71 -10.08
N VAL A 270 -13.74 0.08 -10.00
CA VAL A 270 -13.54 -1.27 -10.57
C VAL A 270 -14.44 -2.28 -9.89
N ILE A 271 -14.58 -2.22 -8.56
CA ILE A 271 -15.48 -3.10 -7.80
C ILE A 271 -16.94 -2.85 -8.18
N ASP A 272 -17.40 -1.60 -8.25
CA ASP A 272 -18.76 -1.23 -8.67
C ASP A 272 -19.12 -1.78 -10.05
N ASN A 273 -18.23 -1.58 -11.03
CA ASN A 273 -18.42 -2.10 -12.39
C ASN A 273 -18.56 -3.63 -12.41
N ARG A 274 -17.85 -4.34 -11.55
CA ARG A 274 -17.96 -5.80 -11.44
C ARG A 274 -19.23 -6.23 -10.73
N LEU A 275 -19.65 -5.53 -9.68
CA LEU A 275 -20.90 -5.82 -9.00
C LEU A 275 -22.10 -5.67 -9.95
N ARG A 276 -22.06 -4.70 -10.87
CA ARG A 276 -23.05 -4.54 -11.95
C ARG A 276 -23.08 -5.72 -12.91
N GLN A 277 -21.96 -6.42 -13.09
CA GLN A 277 -21.88 -7.61 -13.93
C GLN A 277 -22.32 -8.88 -13.17
N SER A 278 -22.43 -8.85 -11.84
CA SER A 278 -22.59 -10.05 -11.00
C SER A 278 -24.02 -10.30 -10.48
N ASP A 279 -25.07 -9.71 -11.07
CA ASP A 279 -26.47 -9.83 -10.61
C ASP A 279 -26.66 -9.58 -9.10
N ARG A 280 -26.00 -8.54 -8.58
CA ARG A 280 -26.03 -8.13 -7.15
C ARG A 280 -26.45 -6.66 -7.02
N PRO A 281 -27.71 -6.32 -7.36
CA PRO A 281 -28.18 -4.94 -7.42
C PRO A 281 -28.09 -4.20 -6.07
N GLU A 282 -28.27 -4.91 -4.96
CA GLU A 282 -28.15 -4.37 -3.60
C GLU A 282 -26.72 -3.90 -3.29
N ASP A 283 -25.71 -4.64 -3.73
CA ASP A 283 -24.31 -4.31 -3.50
C ASP A 283 -23.85 -3.13 -4.36
N VAL A 284 -24.32 -3.08 -5.60
CA VAL A 284 -24.12 -1.91 -6.48
C VAL A 284 -24.73 -0.66 -5.85
N ARG A 285 -25.97 -0.74 -5.37
CA ARG A 285 -26.67 0.39 -4.76
C ARG A 285 -25.94 0.87 -3.51
N TRP A 286 -25.56 -0.05 -2.62
CA TRP A 286 -24.81 0.25 -1.40
C TRP A 286 -23.51 0.99 -1.71
N LEU A 287 -22.67 0.45 -2.60
CA LEU A 287 -21.38 1.05 -2.92
C LEU A 287 -21.54 2.41 -3.64
N THR A 288 -22.53 2.52 -4.52
CA THR A 288 -22.86 3.78 -5.20
C THR A 288 -23.24 4.87 -4.20
N ILE A 289 -24.11 4.57 -3.23
CA ILE A 289 -24.52 5.53 -2.20
C ILE A 289 -23.32 5.97 -1.36
N TRP A 290 -22.47 5.04 -0.91
CA TRP A 290 -21.31 5.40 -0.11
C TRP A 290 -20.33 6.30 -0.89
N ARG A 291 -20.02 5.95 -2.15
CA ARG A 291 -19.12 6.76 -3.00
C ARG A 291 -19.66 8.16 -3.29
N LEU A 292 -20.99 8.29 -3.42
CA LEU A 292 -21.64 9.61 -3.56
C LEU A 292 -21.47 10.45 -2.29
N ARG A 293 -21.68 9.86 -1.11
CA ARG A 293 -21.49 10.55 0.19
C ARG A 293 -20.03 10.93 0.42
N ALA A 294 -19.09 10.08 0.03
CA ALA A 294 -17.65 10.36 0.12
C ALA A 294 -17.15 11.40 -0.92
N GLY A 295 -18.03 11.94 -1.75
CA GLY A 295 -17.68 12.91 -2.80
C GLY A 295 -16.77 12.34 -3.89
N MET A 296 -16.76 11.02 -4.09
CA MET A 296 -15.93 10.35 -5.10
C MET A 296 -16.61 10.30 -6.48
N VAL A 297 -17.93 10.52 -6.53
CA VAL A 297 -18.71 10.55 -7.76
C VAL A 297 -19.26 11.96 -7.94
N LYS A 298 -18.98 12.58 -9.09
CA LYS A 298 -19.57 13.88 -9.44
C LYS A 298 -21.07 13.70 -9.61
N LYS A 299 -21.88 14.58 -9.01
CA LYS A 299 -23.33 14.65 -9.29
C LYS A 299 -23.50 15.03 -10.76
N THR A 300 -23.65 14.04 -11.63
CA THR A 300 -24.02 14.30 -13.02
C THR A 300 -25.42 14.92 -13.00
N GLY A 301 -25.59 16.07 -13.66
CA GLY A 301 -26.78 16.94 -13.56
C GLY A 301 -28.13 16.36 -14.01
N ARG A 302 -28.27 15.03 -14.11
CA ARG A 302 -29.57 14.38 -14.21
C ARG A 302 -30.19 14.33 -12.81
N ARG A 303 -31.23 15.14 -12.60
CA ARG A 303 -32.15 15.20 -11.44
C ARG A 303 -31.74 14.26 -10.30
N SER A 304 -31.10 14.86 -9.29
CA SER A 304 -30.77 14.31 -7.97
C SER A 304 -31.49 13.00 -7.63
N LEU A 305 -30.86 11.86 -7.92
CA LEU A 305 -31.25 10.55 -7.35
C LEU A 305 -31.21 10.58 -5.80
N ILE A 306 -30.49 11.55 -5.22
CA ILE A 306 -30.35 11.70 -3.78
C ILE A 306 -31.67 12.19 -3.14
N SER A 307 -32.47 13.00 -3.86
CA SER A 307 -33.76 13.48 -3.33
C SER A 307 -34.89 12.44 -3.41
N SER A 308 -34.78 11.43 -4.28
CA SER A 308 -35.71 10.29 -4.32
C SER A 308 -35.26 9.12 -3.46
N LEU A 309 -33.97 9.04 -3.14
CA LEU A 309 -33.43 8.17 -2.10
C LEU A 309 -33.64 8.85 -0.74
N ASN A 310 -34.89 8.95 -0.29
CA ASN A 310 -35.22 9.19 1.11
C ASN A 310 -34.84 7.95 1.93
N VAL A 311 -33.53 7.65 1.93
CA VAL A 311 -32.92 6.63 2.76
C VAL A 311 -32.73 7.33 4.09
N ASN A 312 -33.80 7.34 4.89
CA ASN A 312 -33.63 7.20 6.32
C ASN A 312 -32.54 6.13 6.52
N PRO A 313 -31.56 6.31 7.42
CA PRO A 313 -30.69 5.23 7.81
C PRO A 313 -31.57 4.17 8.47
N VAL A 314 -32.29 3.40 7.65
CA VAL A 314 -32.91 2.16 8.04
C VAL A 314 -31.70 1.34 8.42
N ALA A 315 -31.58 1.12 9.73
CA ALA A 315 -30.74 0.08 10.26
C ALA A 315 -31.21 -1.21 9.61
N HIS A 316 -30.73 -1.50 8.41
CA HIS A 316 -30.71 -2.85 7.91
C HIS A 316 -29.80 -3.56 8.90
N THR A 317 -30.42 -4.24 9.86
CA THR A 317 -29.79 -5.34 10.58
C THR A 317 -29.33 -6.31 9.52
N LEU A 318 -28.11 -6.11 9.01
CA LEU A 318 -27.34 -7.20 8.47
C LEU A 318 -27.34 -8.22 9.59
N ASN A 319 -28.01 -9.35 9.36
CA ASN A 319 -28.01 -10.49 10.27
C ASN A 319 -26.61 -11.11 10.19
N LEU A 320 -25.62 -10.34 10.66
CA LEU A 320 -24.28 -10.79 10.96
C LEU A 320 -24.47 -11.63 12.21
N GLY A 321 -24.19 -12.93 12.10
CA GLY A 321 -24.21 -13.84 13.26
C GLY A 321 -23.42 -13.30 14.46
N PRO A 322 -23.38 -14.04 15.59
CA PRO A 322 -23.37 -13.55 16.96
C PRO A 322 -22.08 -12.82 17.39
N TYR A 323 -21.77 -11.69 16.76
CA TYR A 323 -20.70 -10.78 17.12
C TYR A 323 -21.31 -9.40 17.37
N HIS A 324 -22.03 -9.27 18.48
CA HIS A 324 -22.49 -7.98 18.98
C HIS A 324 -21.32 -7.22 19.61
N CYS A 325 -20.88 -6.15 18.96
CA CYS A 325 -20.12 -5.08 19.60
C CYS A 325 -21.05 -3.86 19.70
N THR A 326 -21.63 -3.65 20.89
CA THR A 326 -22.57 -2.56 21.14
C THR A 326 -21.80 -1.32 21.57
N THR A 327 -21.43 -0.46 20.62
CA THR A 327 -20.91 0.88 20.96
C THR A 327 -22.09 1.83 21.13
N VAL A 328 -22.37 2.22 22.36
CA VAL A 328 -23.37 3.25 22.69
C VAL A 328 -22.77 4.62 22.39
N ILE A 329 -23.23 5.28 21.34
CA ILE A 329 -22.92 6.68 21.07
C ILE A 329 -23.94 7.54 21.80
N ARG A 330 -23.52 8.23 22.88
CA ARG A 330 -24.29 9.30 23.51
C ARG A 330 -24.11 10.57 22.69
N CYS A 331 -25.17 11.03 22.02
CA CYS A 331 -25.23 12.39 21.52
C CYS A 331 -25.52 13.31 22.71
N ASN A 332 -24.55 14.15 23.10
CA ASN A 332 -24.83 15.30 23.94
C ASN A 332 -25.39 16.41 23.06
N SER A 333 -26.67 16.72 23.25
CA SER A 333 -27.31 17.92 22.74
C SER A 333 -26.92 19.12 23.60
N SER A 334 -26.34 20.15 22.98
CA SER A 334 -26.20 21.50 23.53
C SER A 334 -26.82 22.48 22.55
#